data_AF-A0A679J9R9-F1
#
_entry.id   AF-A0A679J9R9-F1
#
_cell.length_a   1.000
_cell.length_b   1.000
_cell.length_c   1.000
_cell.angle_alpha   90.00
_cell.angle_beta   90.00
_cell.angle_gamma   90.00
#
_symmetry.space_group_name_H-M   'P 1'
#
loop_
_entity.id
_entity.type
_entity.pdbx_description
1 polymer ?
#
loop_
_entity_poly.entity_id
_entity_poly.type
_entity_poly.pdbx_seq_one_letter_code
_entity_poly.pdbx_strand_id
1 'polypeptide(L)'
;MFVPSPRTTERAQRPAARLGFAVGDFNEPYGLPKPAVLGSLSGVSMTLKEFGGRWDRTDRVYFFASWPMLEAALEHLISEREQLAKA
;
A
#
# COMPACT_ATOMS: atom_id res chain seq x y z
N MET A 1 0.79 0.66 -14.87
CA MET A 1 0.91 2.11 -14.62
C MET A 1 0.22 2.45 -13.31
N PHE A 2 0.94 3.09 -12.39
CA PHE A 2 0.37 3.64 -11.17
C PHE A 2 -0.32 4.98 -11.44
N VAL A 3 -1.55 5.15 -10.95
CA VAL A 3 -2.30 6.41 -11.00
C VAL A 3 -2.85 6.73 -9.61
N PRO A 4 -2.72 7.98 -9.13
CA PRO A 4 -3.42 8.42 -7.93
C PRO A 4 -4.93 8.25 -8.15
N SER A 5 -5.57 7.43 -7.32
CA SER A 5 -6.99 7.12 -7.52
C SER A 5 -7.88 8.16 -6.82
N PRO A 6 -8.92 8.69 -7.47
CA PRO A 6 -9.96 9.42 -6.74
C PRO A 6 -10.82 8.49 -5.87
N ARG A 7 -10.73 7.16 -6.07
CA ARG A 7 -11.42 6.14 -5.28
C ARG A 7 -10.60 5.64 -4.10
N THR A 8 -9.39 6.17 -3.91
CA THR A 8 -8.59 5.82 -2.76
C THR A 8 -9.41 6.14 -1.51
N THR A 9 -9.64 5.13 -0.68
CA THR A 9 -10.41 5.33 0.55
C THR A 9 -9.61 6.24 1.49
N GLU A 10 -10.29 7.15 2.20
CA GLU A 10 -9.65 7.98 3.24
C GLU A 10 -8.91 7.09 4.27
N ARG A 11 -9.45 5.88 4.47
CA ARG A 11 -8.90 4.83 5.32
C ARG A 11 -7.54 4.30 4.85
N ALA A 12 -7.25 4.24 3.55
CA ALA A 12 -5.92 3.91 3.04
C ALA A 12 -5.01 5.14 2.93
N GLN A 13 -5.57 6.32 2.59
CA GLN A 13 -4.79 7.55 2.39
C GLN A 13 -4.17 8.08 3.68
N ARG A 14 -4.96 8.20 4.75
CA ARG A 14 -4.48 8.71 6.03
C ARG A 14 -3.29 7.91 6.57
N PRO A 15 -3.34 6.56 6.64
CA PRO A 15 -2.20 5.80 7.15
C PRO A 15 -1.01 5.82 6.19
N ALA A 16 -1.24 5.69 4.88
CA ALA A 16 -0.18 5.78 3.89
C ALA A 16 0.59 7.11 3.99
N ALA A 17 -0.11 8.23 4.10
CA ALA A 17 0.53 9.55 4.25
C ALA A 17 1.40 9.65 5.51
N ARG A 18 0.97 9.08 6.65
CA ARG A 18 1.77 9.04 7.89
C ARG A 18 3.05 8.21 7.73
N LEU A 19 3.01 7.18 6.89
CA LEU A 19 4.16 6.33 6.57
C LEU A 19 5.03 6.89 5.44
N GLY A 20 4.64 8.01 4.82
CA GLY A 20 5.32 8.58 3.66
C GLY A 20 5.08 7.79 2.36
N PHE A 21 3.96 7.08 2.28
CA PHE A 21 3.54 6.30 1.13
C PHE A 21 2.44 7.02 0.36
N ALA A 22 2.43 6.83 -0.95
CA ALA A 22 1.34 7.19 -1.84
C ALA A 22 0.53 5.95 -2.19
N VAL A 23 -0.79 6.07 -2.18
CA VAL A 23 -1.74 5.01 -2.53
C VAL A 23 -2.51 5.41 -3.77
N GLY A 24 -2.87 4.42 -4.58
CA GLY A 24 -3.54 4.64 -5.85
C GLY A 24 -3.93 3.34 -6.54
N ASP A 25 -4.31 3.44 -7.81
CA ASP A 25 -4.62 2.27 -8.63
C ASP A 25 -3.41 1.90 -9.49
N PHE A 26 -3.09 0.63 -9.53
CA PHE A 26 -2.20 0.00 -10.49
C PHE A 26 -3.04 -0.60 -11.61
N ASN A 27 -2.88 -0.03 -12.80
CA ASN A 27 -3.53 -0.50 -14.01
C ASN A 27 -2.58 -1.43 -14.78
N GLU A 28 -2.97 -2.69 -14.91
CA GLU A 28 -2.32 -3.65 -15.81
C GLU A 28 -2.86 -3.48 -17.24
N PRO A 29 -2.08 -3.82 -18.28
CA PRO A 29 -2.50 -3.67 -19.68
C PRO A 29 -3.81 -4.39 -20.03
N TYR A 30 -4.11 -5.50 -19.35
CA TYR A 30 -5.31 -6.32 -19.58
C TYR A 30 -5.95 -6.78 -18.26
N GLY A 31 -6.20 -5.85 -17.34
CA GLY A 31 -6.77 -6.17 -16.03
C GLY A 31 -7.63 -5.06 -15.44
N LEU A 32 -8.41 -5.41 -14.41
CA LEU A 32 -9.09 -4.42 -13.58
C LEU A 32 -8.06 -3.61 -12.78
N PRO A 33 -8.32 -2.32 -12.51
CA PRO A 33 -7.50 -1.51 -11.63
C PRO A 33 -7.36 -2.19 -10.26
N LYS A 34 -6.12 -2.35 -9.80
CA LYS A 34 -5.80 -2.95 -8.50
C LYS A 34 -5.27 -1.90 -7.54
N PRO A 35 -5.64 -1.92 -6.26
CA PRO A 35 -5.07 -1.01 -5.29
C PRO A 35 -3.56 -1.23 -5.16
N ALA A 36 -2.82 -0.15 -5.07
CA ALA A 36 -1.38 -0.18 -4.98
C ALA A 36 -0.82 0.93 -4.09
N VAL A 37 0.39 0.68 -3.59
CA VAL A 37 1.16 1.58 -2.75
C VAL A 37 2.55 1.79 -3.33
N LEU A 38 2.99 3.04 -3.30
CA LEU A 38 4.27 3.55 -3.76
C LEU A 38 4.95 4.28 -2.60
N GLY A 39 6.28 4.14 -2.44
CA GLY A 39 7.02 4.89 -1.41
C GLY A 39 8.32 4.22 -0.98
N SER A 40 8.83 4.61 0.19
CA SER A 40 10.00 3.98 0.82
C SER A 40 9.62 2.66 1.50
N LEU A 41 9.38 1.62 0.69
CA LEU A 41 8.77 0.36 1.14
C LEU A 41 9.79 -0.70 1.61
N SER A 42 11.08 -0.38 1.66
CA SER A 42 12.15 -1.34 1.99
C SER A 42 11.97 -1.99 3.36
N GLY A 43 11.70 -1.18 4.39
CA GLY A 43 11.51 -1.65 5.77
C GLY A 43 10.17 -2.35 6.04
N VAL A 44 9.21 -2.26 5.11
CA VAL A 44 7.83 -2.80 5.28
C VAL A 44 7.50 -3.88 4.25
N SER A 45 8.50 -4.26 3.44
CA SER A 45 8.35 -5.16 2.29
C SER A 45 7.91 -6.57 2.66
N MET A 46 8.25 -7.04 3.87
CA MET A 46 7.80 -8.33 4.40
C MET A 46 6.32 -8.27 4.78
N THR A 47 5.94 -7.31 5.62
CA THR A 47 4.54 -7.08 6.01
C THR A 47 3.63 -6.92 4.79
N LEU A 48 4.02 -6.11 3.80
CA LEU A 48 3.20 -5.95 2.60
C LEU A 48 2.97 -7.28 1.85
N LYS A 49 3.97 -8.17 1.81
CA LYS A 49 3.83 -9.50 1.20
C LYS A 49 2.95 -10.44 2.02
N GLU A 50 3.05 -10.40 3.34
CA GLU A 50 2.22 -11.20 4.24
C GLU A 50 0.72 -10.90 4.08
N PHE A 51 0.39 -9.62 3.86
CA PHE A 51 -0.96 -9.18 3.54
C PHE A 51 -1.34 -9.39 2.06
N GLY A 52 -0.55 -10.15 1.29
CA GLY A 52 -0.83 -10.50 -0.11
C GLY A 52 -0.38 -9.48 -1.14
N GLY A 53 0.41 -8.48 -0.75
CA GLY A 53 1.01 -7.50 -1.64
C GLY A 53 2.03 -8.13 -2.59
N ARG A 54 1.87 -7.82 -3.88
CA ARG A 54 2.79 -8.26 -4.93
C ARG A 54 3.60 -7.09 -5.43
N TRP A 55 4.91 -7.30 -5.55
CA TRP A 55 5.82 -6.27 -6.04
C TRP A 55 5.81 -6.24 -7.57
N ASP A 56 5.47 -5.09 -8.13
CA ASP A 56 5.70 -4.78 -9.54
C ASP A 56 7.02 -4.02 -9.68
N ARG A 57 7.94 -4.55 -10.50
CA ARG A 57 9.26 -3.96 -10.72
C ARG A 57 9.24 -2.76 -11.66
N THR A 58 8.21 -2.66 -12.51
CA THR A 58 8.12 -1.66 -13.58
C THR A 58 7.72 -0.32 -13.01
N ASP A 59 6.60 -0.29 -12.30
CA ASP A 59 6.06 0.89 -11.62
C ASP A 59 6.64 1.04 -10.19
N ARG A 60 7.41 0.06 -9.70
CA ARG A 60 8.02 0.02 -8.36
C ARG A 60 6.98 0.20 -7.26
N VAL A 61 5.88 -0.53 -7.37
CA VAL A 61 4.75 -0.49 -6.44
C VAL A 61 4.46 -1.87 -5.88
N TYR A 62 3.88 -1.90 -4.68
CA TYR A 62 3.18 -3.08 -4.20
C TYR A 62 1.70 -2.96 -4.56
N PHE A 63 1.16 -3.91 -5.30
CA PHE A 63 -0.26 -3.98 -5.62
C PHE A 63 -0.94 -5.13 -4.87
N PHE A 64 -2.23 -4.97 -4.61
CA PHE A 64 -3.05 -5.87 -3.81
C PHE A 64 -4.26 -6.34 -4.63
N ALA A 65 -4.88 -7.45 -4.20
CA ALA A 65 -6.08 -7.96 -4.87
C ALA A 65 -7.32 -7.09 -4.61
N SER A 66 -7.38 -6.39 -3.48
CA SER A 66 -8.52 -5.56 -3.09
C SER A 66 -8.11 -4.46 -2.10
N TRP A 67 -8.93 -3.39 -2.00
CA TRP A 67 -8.68 -2.25 -1.12
C TRP A 67 -8.60 -2.66 0.36
N PRO A 68 -9.50 -3.52 0.88
CA PRO A 68 -9.42 -3.99 2.26
C PRO A 68 -8.08 -4.66 2.63
N MET A 69 -7.44 -5.36 1.70
CA MET A 69 -6.14 -5.98 1.95
C MET A 69 -5.03 -4.94 2.10
N LEU A 70 -5.04 -3.91 1.24
CA LEU A 70 -4.13 -2.78 1.34
C LEU A 70 -4.37 -2.00 2.64
N GLU A 71 -5.62 -1.73 2.98
CA GLU A 71 -5.99 -1.03 4.24
C GLU A 71 -5.47 -1.79 5.46
N ALA A 72 -5.73 -3.10 5.55
CA ALA A 72 -5.27 -3.93 6.66
C ALA A 72 -3.73 -3.93 6.78
N ALA A 73 -3.00 -3.97 5.66
CA ALA A 73 -1.55 -3.89 5.67
C ALA A 73 -1.05 -2.54 6.20
N LEU A 74 -1.67 -1.44 5.77
CA LEU A 74 -1.30 -0.09 6.21
C LEU A 74 -1.63 0.16 7.68
N GLU A 75 -2.78 -0.32 8.15
CA GLU A 75 -3.18 -0.26 9.56
C GLU A 75 -2.20 -1.02 10.45
N HIS A 76 -1.79 -2.22 10.02
CA HIS A 76 -0.80 -3.03 10.75
C HIS A 76 0.53 -2.28 10.88
N LEU A 77 1.05 -1.75 9.77
CA LEU A 77 2.31 -1.00 9.75
C LEU A 77 2.30 0.23 10.65
N ILE A 78 1.17 0.93 10.75
CA ILE A 78 1.03 2.03 11.70
C ILE A 78 1.02 1.53 13.13
N SER A 79 0.27 0.46 13.41
CA SER A 79 0.21 -0.12 14.75
C SER A 79 1.61 -0.52 15.23
N GLU A 80 2.40 -1.20 14.40
CA GLU A 80 3.78 -1.55 14.70
C GLU A 80 4.67 -0.32 14.96
N ARG A 81 4.55 0.71 14.10
CA ARG A 81 5.32 1.96 14.29
C ARG A 81 4.94 2.70 15.57
N GLU A 82 3.66 2.72 15.93
CA GLU A 82 3.18 3.33 17.16
C GLU A 82 3.62 2.56 18.42
N GLN A 83 3.73 1.23 18.33
CA GLN A 83 4.29 0.41 19.41
C GLN A 83 5.80 0.68 19.59
N LEU A 84 6.56 0.75 18.49
CA LEU A 84 7.99 1.04 18.52
C LEU A 84 8.28 2.45 19.04
N ALA A 85 7.43 3.44 18.77
CA ALA A 85 7.60 4.81 19.26
C ALA A 85 7.32 4.97 20.77
N LYS A 86 6.68 3.99 21.41
CA LYS A 86 6.39 3.99 22.85
C LYS A 86 7.39 3.17 23.68
N ALA A 87 8.25 2.38 23.04
CA ALA A 87 9.30 1.60 23.67
C ALA A 87 10.58 2.43 23.83
#